data_AF-A0A7Y4X3U7-F1
#
_entry.id   AF-A0A7Y4X3U7-F1
#
_cell.length_a   1.000
_cell.length_b   1.000
_cell.length_c   1.000
_cell.angle_alpha   90.00
_cell.angle_beta   90.00
_cell.angle_gamma   90.00
#
_symmetry.space_group_name_H-M   'P 1'
#
loop_
_entity.id
_entity.type
_entity.pdbx_description
1 polymer ?
#
loop_
_entity_poly.entity_id
_entity_poly.type
_entity_poly.pdbx_seq_one_letter_code
_entity_poly.pdbx_strand_id
1 'polypeptide(L)'
;MPTLEVYSKDWCPYCAKAKALLKSKGLTYQEIDVTSDETLQQQMIARAGRRTVPQIFLDGVSIGGYDDLANLNATGELDQRLGRTATVDLTKVYDVAIIGAGPAGLSAAIYAVRKNLATIIIAFDLGGQLGTTYEVANYPGFQLVTGPDLVQKFYEHAEQYGIEKLLGEKVITMQVEGRTKVIATASGREIRAKSVIVTTGAQKRKLNIPGEKELAGRGVVYCSTCDGPLFKNLEIAIVGGGNSGLEAAIEMNGTAKRVYLVSRGEWSGDEILQDKVMAAKRVEVLTHHQPLAIHGKERVEGFSLKNLQTGEERRLDVQGVFIEVGLYPNTDFLLDLVETNERGEIKVDRHGQTGVRGLFAAGDATDGHDKQIVIAAGEGASAALAAFEYLVKQV
;
A
#
# COMPACT_ATOMS: atom_id res chain seq x y z
N MET A 1 -28.97 -16.77 -0.38
CA MET A 1 -27.60 -16.21 -0.21
C MET A 1 -27.57 -14.88 -0.94
N PRO A 2 -26.89 -13.86 -0.40
CA PRO A 2 -26.73 -12.58 -1.11
C PRO A 2 -26.13 -12.81 -2.51
N THR A 3 -26.67 -12.12 -3.51
CA THR A 3 -26.24 -12.24 -4.90
C THR A 3 -25.20 -11.15 -5.19
N LEU A 4 -23.96 -11.55 -5.46
CA LEU A 4 -22.87 -10.64 -5.82
C LEU A 4 -22.60 -10.71 -7.31
N GLU A 5 -22.55 -9.55 -7.96
CA GLU A 5 -22.16 -9.41 -9.37
C GLU A 5 -20.94 -8.49 -9.46
N VAL A 6 -19.97 -8.86 -10.29
CA VAL A 6 -18.75 -8.07 -10.53
C VAL A 6 -18.56 -7.89 -12.03
N TYR A 7 -18.84 -6.68 -12.50
CA TYR A 7 -18.46 -6.28 -13.85
C TYR A 7 -16.96 -6.01 -13.89
N SER A 8 -16.25 -6.63 -14.81
CA SER A 8 -14.79 -6.57 -14.87
C SER A 8 -14.24 -6.42 -16.29
N LYS A 9 -12.94 -6.11 -16.37
CA LYS A 9 -12.14 -6.29 -17.58
C LYS A 9 -10.89 -7.11 -17.25
N ASP A 10 -10.45 -7.91 -18.21
CA ASP A 10 -9.31 -8.83 -18.08
C ASP A 10 -8.01 -8.13 -17.61
N TRP A 11 -7.75 -6.91 -18.08
CA TRP A 11 -6.57 -6.12 -17.75
C TRP A 11 -6.71 -5.27 -16.47
N CYS A 12 -7.85 -5.27 -15.79
CA CYS A 12 -8.10 -4.33 -14.69
C CYS A 12 -7.56 -4.83 -13.34
N PRO A 13 -6.54 -4.18 -12.75
CA PRO A 13 -5.96 -4.62 -11.46
C PRO A 13 -6.94 -4.45 -10.30
N TYR A 14 -7.80 -3.42 -10.33
CA TYR A 14 -8.83 -3.23 -9.30
C TYR A 14 -9.92 -4.29 -9.34
N CYS A 15 -10.20 -4.88 -10.52
CA CYS A 15 -11.10 -6.03 -10.62
C CYS A 15 -10.49 -7.25 -9.94
N ALA A 16 -9.20 -7.51 -10.17
CA ALA A 16 -8.49 -8.60 -9.50
C ALA A 16 -8.52 -8.43 -7.97
N LYS A 17 -8.31 -7.21 -7.47
CA LYS A 17 -8.40 -6.92 -6.03
C LYS A 17 -9.81 -7.11 -5.45
N ALA A 18 -10.85 -6.64 -6.14
CA ALA A 18 -12.22 -6.84 -5.71
C ALA A 18 -12.55 -8.33 -5.61
N LYS A 19 -12.19 -9.10 -6.65
CA LYS A 19 -12.37 -10.56 -6.70
C LYS A 19 -11.59 -11.27 -5.59
N ALA A 20 -10.34 -10.89 -5.36
CA ALA A 20 -9.52 -11.44 -4.28
C ALA A 20 -10.11 -11.14 -2.90
N LEU A 21 -10.60 -9.92 -2.67
CA LEU A 21 -11.26 -9.55 -1.42
C LEU A 21 -12.53 -10.38 -1.18
N LEU A 22 -13.41 -10.49 -2.18
CA LEU A 22 -14.61 -11.31 -2.09
C LEU A 22 -14.26 -12.79 -1.83
N LYS A 23 -13.28 -13.33 -2.55
CA LYS A 23 -12.79 -14.70 -2.36
C LYS A 23 -12.17 -14.92 -0.98
N SER A 24 -11.42 -13.96 -0.45
CA SER A 24 -10.83 -14.03 0.90
C SER A 24 -11.88 -14.13 2.00
N LYS A 25 -13.08 -13.58 1.74
CA LYS A 25 -14.24 -13.71 2.61
C LYS A 25 -15.06 -14.97 2.32
N GLY A 26 -14.63 -15.85 1.42
CA GLY A 26 -15.40 -17.04 1.03
C GLY A 26 -16.74 -16.69 0.38
N LEU A 27 -16.81 -15.57 -0.34
CA LEU A 27 -18.00 -15.16 -1.07
C LEU A 27 -17.93 -15.67 -2.51
N THR A 28 -19.04 -16.21 -2.99
CA THR A 28 -19.26 -16.51 -4.41
C THR A 28 -19.85 -15.28 -5.10
N TYR A 29 -19.38 -15.00 -6.32
CA TYR A 29 -19.88 -13.90 -7.13
C TYR A 29 -20.02 -14.33 -8.59
N GLN A 30 -20.91 -13.68 -9.33
CA GLN A 30 -21.01 -13.77 -10.77
C GLN A 30 -20.09 -12.73 -11.41
N GLU A 31 -19.08 -13.19 -12.14
CA GLU A 31 -18.23 -12.30 -12.94
C GLU A 31 -18.88 -12.02 -14.29
N ILE A 32 -18.94 -10.75 -14.68
CA ILE A 32 -19.47 -10.29 -15.96
C ILE A 32 -18.36 -9.54 -16.68
N ASP A 33 -17.72 -10.19 -17.65
CA ASP A 33 -16.62 -9.60 -18.42
C ASP A 33 -17.16 -8.64 -19.50
N VAL A 34 -16.73 -7.38 -19.46
CA VAL A 34 -17.11 -6.33 -20.42
C VAL A 34 -15.91 -5.87 -21.26
N THR A 35 -14.86 -6.68 -21.35
CA THR A 35 -13.63 -6.34 -22.10
C THR A 35 -13.92 -6.08 -23.57
N SER A 36 -14.71 -6.96 -24.20
CA SER A 36 -15.02 -6.91 -25.64
C SER A 36 -16.51 -6.86 -25.94
N ASP A 37 -17.36 -6.62 -24.94
CA ASP A 37 -18.81 -6.56 -25.09
C ASP A 37 -19.34 -5.16 -24.77
N GLU A 38 -19.55 -4.35 -25.82
CA GLU A 38 -20.08 -3.00 -25.71
C GLU A 38 -21.51 -2.98 -25.16
N THR A 39 -22.31 -4.03 -25.42
CA THR A 39 -23.70 -4.11 -24.95
C THR A 39 -23.71 -4.27 -23.44
N LEU A 40 -22.93 -5.22 -22.91
CA LEU A 40 -22.77 -5.41 -21.47
C LEU A 40 -22.12 -4.19 -20.80
N GLN A 41 -21.20 -3.50 -21.49
CA GLN A 41 -20.60 -2.27 -20.98
C GLN A 41 -21.65 -1.14 -20.85
N GLN A 42 -22.54 -0.96 -21.83
CA GLN A 42 -23.63 0.02 -21.75
C GLN A 42 -24.64 -0.34 -20.65
N GLN A 43 -24.96 -1.63 -20.48
CA GLN A 43 -25.81 -2.09 -19.39
C GLN A 43 -25.18 -1.81 -18.02
N MET A 44 -23.88 -2.09 -17.86
CA MET A 44 -23.14 -1.74 -16.65
C MET A 44 -23.21 -0.24 -16.37
N ILE A 45 -23.00 0.61 -17.38
CA ILE A 45 -23.06 2.07 -17.24
C ILE A 45 -24.46 2.51 -16.80
N ALA A 46 -25.52 1.97 -17.43
CA ALA A 46 -26.90 2.29 -17.09
C ALA A 46 -27.24 1.87 -15.65
N ARG A 47 -26.76 0.72 -15.19
CA ARG A 47 -27.01 0.22 -13.82
C ARG A 47 -26.18 0.93 -12.75
N ALA A 48 -24.90 1.20 -13.03
CA ALA A 48 -23.95 1.72 -12.05
C ALA A 48 -23.85 3.25 -12.05
N GLY A 49 -24.28 3.91 -13.13
CA GLY A 49 -24.03 5.34 -13.37
C GLY A 49 -22.55 5.68 -13.59
N ARG A 50 -21.69 4.68 -13.79
CA ARG A 50 -20.22 4.83 -13.92
C ARG A 50 -19.69 4.01 -15.10
N ARG A 51 -18.65 4.51 -15.76
CA ARG A 51 -18.01 3.86 -16.93
C ARG A 51 -16.82 2.97 -16.59
N THR A 52 -16.24 3.16 -15.41
CA THR A 52 -15.03 2.46 -14.94
C THR A 52 -15.35 1.08 -14.41
N VAL A 53 -14.39 0.15 -14.43
CA VAL A 53 -14.47 -1.17 -13.77
C VAL A 53 -13.49 -1.24 -12.58
N PRO A 54 -13.75 -2.09 -11.55
CA PRO A 54 -14.95 -2.93 -11.41
C PRO A 54 -16.21 -2.11 -11.10
N GLN A 55 -17.38 -2.65 -11.44
CA GLN A 55 -18.65 -2.23 -10.83
C GLN A 55 -19.25 -3.44 -10.12
N ILE A 56 -19.51 -3.29 -8.82
CA ILE A 56 -19.92 -4.39 -7.94
C ILE A 56 -21.34 -4.13 -7.48
N PHE A 57 -22.16 -5.17 -7.49
CA PHE A 57 -23.55 -5.13 -7.03
C PHE A 57 -23.78 -6.19 -5.97
N LEU A 58 -24.56 -5.84 -4.95
CA LEU A 58 -25.03 -6.75 -3.90
C LEU A 58 -26.56 -6.71 -3.88
N ASP A 59 -27.18 -7.85 -4.15
CA ASP A 59 -28.64 -8.01 -4.27
C ASP A 59 -29.27 -6.98 -5.23
N GLY A 60 -28.58 -6.76 -6.36
CA GLY A 60 -28.99 -5.81 -7.40
C GLY A 60 -28.71 -4.33 -7.10
N VAL A 61 -28.27 -3.99 -5.89
CA VAL A 61 -27.91 -2.63 -5.48
C VAL A 61 -26.44 -2.36 -5.75
N SER A 62 -26.13 -1.23 -6.40
CA SER A 62 -24.75 -0.85 -6.69
C SER A 62 -23.97 -0.55 -5.41
N ILE A 63 -22.84 -1.24 -5.23
CA ILE A 63 -21.80 -0.92 -4.24
C ILE A 63 -20.84 0.14 -4.81
N GLY A 64 -20.60 0.13 -6.12
CA GLY A 64 -19.61 0.97 -6.78
C GLY A 64 -18.35 0.21 -7.17
N GLY A 65 -17.20 0.87 -7.11
CA GLY A 65 -15.91 0.31 -7.51
C GLY A 65 -15.18 -0.44 -6.40
N TYR A 66 -13.91 -0.78 -6.64
CA TYR A 66 -13.09 -1.43 -5.62
C TYR A 66 -12.91 -0.57 -4.38
N ASP A 67 -12.69 0.74 -4.53
CA ASP A 67 -12.51 1.66 -3.40
C ASP A 67 -13.77 1.65 -2.51
N ASP A 68 -14.97 1.63 -3.11
CA ASP A 68 -16.24 1.57 -2.39
C ASP A 68 -16.41 0.21 -1.68
N LEU A 69 -16.12 -0.90 -2.36
CA LEU A 69 -16.15 -2.24 -1.76
C LEU A 69 -15.15 -2.37 -0.60
N ALA A 70 -13.93 -1.88 -0.80
CA ALA A 70 -12.89 -1.87 0.23
C ALA A 70 -13.32 -1.03 1.43
N ASN A 71 -13.96 0.13 1.20
CA ASN A 71 -14.49 0.97 2.26
C ASN A 71 -15.66 0.30 3.02
N LEU A 72 -16.63 -0.30 2.31
CA LEU A 72 -17.71 -1.05 2.97
C LEU A 72 -17.17 -2.24 3.77
N ASN A 73 -16.16 -2.93 3.24
CA ASN A 73 -15.47 -3.96 3.99
C ASN A 73 -14.81 -3.35 5.24
N ALA A 74 -14.13 -2.22 5.09
CA ALA A 74 -13.40 -1.50 6.13
C ALA A 74 -14.23 -0.92 7.29
N THR A 75 -15.50 -0.63 7.02
CA THR A 75 -16.44 -0.17 8.04
C THR A 75 -17.20 -1.32 8.69
N GLY A 76 -16.97 -2.56 8.25
CA GLY A 76 -17.77 -3.73 8.62
C GLY A 76 -19.18 -3.75 7.99
N GLU A 77 -19.54 -2.71 7.23
CA GLU A 77 -20.86 -2.58 6.60
C GLU A 77 -21.11 -3.65 5.54
N LEU A 78 -20.05 -4.10 4.85
CA LEU A 78 -20.15 -5.20 3.89
C LEU A 78 -20.62 -6.49 4.58
N ASP A 79 -20.02 -6.87 5.71
CA ASP A 79 -20.40 -8.07 6.45
C ASP A 79 -21.81 -7.94 7.05
N GLN A 80 -22.19 -6.73 7.51
CA GLN A 80 -23.57 -6.44 7.96
C GLN A 80 -24.59 -6.64 6.82
N ARG A 81 -24.32 -6.07 5.63
CA ARG A 81 -25.18 -6.22 4.45
C ARG A 81 -25.27 -7.67 3.97
N LEU A 82 -24.20 -8.46 4.17
CA LEU A 82 -24.15 -9.89 3.86
C LEU A 82 -24.79 -10.78 4.94
N GLY A 83 -25.30 -10.21 6.04
CA GLY A 83 -25.88 -10.95 7.15
C GLY A 83 -24.86 -11.83 7.89
N ARG A 84 -23.59 -11.44 7.87
CA ARG A 84 -22.49 -12.16 8.50
C ARG A 84 -22.14 -11.52 9.84
N THR A 85 -22.25 -12.30 10.90
CA THR A 85 -21.70 -11.94 12.21
C THR A 85 -20.19 -12.18 12.20
N ALA A 86 -19.43 -11.32 12.89
CA ALA A 86 -18.00 -11.56 13.08
C ALA A 86 -17.77 -12.94 13.70
N THR A 87 -16.98 -13.78 13.03
CA THR A 87 -16.65 -15.15 13.47
C THR A 87 -15.52 -15.20 14.50
N VAL A 88 -15.04 -14.03 14.94
CA VAL A 88 -13.87 -13.88 15.81
C VAL A 88 -14.34 -13.48 17.20
N ASP A 89 -13.91 -14.23 18.22
CA ASP A 89 -14.19 -13.92 19.61
C ASP A 89 -13.34 -12.72 20.04
N LEU A 90 -13.99 -11.57 20.25
CA LEU A 90 -13.35 -10.33 20.69
C LEU A 90 -13.38 -10.17 22.23
N THR A 91 -13.96 -11.13 22.95
CA THR A 91 -14.02 -11.09 24.42
C THR A 91 -12.72 -11.60 25.06
N LYS A 92 -11.95 -12.42 24.35
CA LYS A 92 -10.65 -12.91 24.82
C LYS A 92 -9.54 -11.88 24.67
N VAL A 93 -8.49 -12.06 25.48
CA VAL A 93 -7.24 -11.30 25.37
C VAL A 93 -6.25 -12.10 24.52
N TYR A 94 -5.85 -11.56 23.38
CA TYR A 94 -4.86 -12.16 22.49
C TYR A 94 -3.45 -12.05 23.08
N ASP A 95 -2.58 -13.00 22.74
CA ASP A 95 -1.16 -12.87 23.05
C ASP A 95 -0.51 -11.79 22.18
N VAL A 96 -0.87 -11.78 20.88
CA VAL A 96 -0.37 -10.83 19.88
C VAL A 96 -1.52 -10.32 19.02
N ALA A 97 -1.67 -8.99 18.92
CA ALA A 97 -2.44 -8.37 17.85
C ALA A 97 -1.51 -7.76 16.80
N ILE A 98 -1.74 -8.05 15.53
CA ILE A 98 -0.97 -7.54 14.40
C ILE A 98 -1.84 -6.55 13.65
N ILE A 99 -1.41 -5.30 13.54
CA ILE A 99 -2.16 -4.25 12.86
C ILE A 99 -1.57 -4.06 11.47
N GLY A 100 -2.32 -4.44 10.44
CA GLY A 100 -1.92 -4.48 9.03
C GLY A 100 -1.73 -5.90 8.50
N ALA A 101 -2.10 -6.11 7.23
CA ALA A 101 -1.99 -7.41 6.55
C ALA A 101 -1.19 -7.31 5.24
N GLY A 102 -0.18 -6.44 5.22
CA GLY A 102 0.86 -6.41 4.18
C GLY A 102 1.95 -7.46 4.40
N PRO A 103 3.06 -7.41 3.65
CA PRO A 103 4.20 -8.32 3.78
C PRO A 103 4.71 -8.50 5.22
N ALA A 104 4.91 -7.39 5.94
CA ALA A 104 5.35 -7.41 7.33
C ALA A 104 4.33 -8.11 8.25
N GLY A 105 3.05 -7.74 8.15
CA GLY A 105 1.98 -8.29 8.99
C GLY A 105 1.74 -9.78 8.76
N LEU A 106 1.68 -10.22 7.51
CA LEU A 106 1.49 -11.63 7.17
C LEU A 106 2.69 -12.48 7.59
N SER A 107 3.91 -11.97 7.42
CA SER A 107 5.13 -12.63 7.91
C SER A 107 5.13 -12.72 9.44
N ALA A 108 4.84 -11.63 10.14
CA ALA A 108 4.73 -11.61 11.60
C ALA A 108 3.70 -12.63 12.10
N ALA A 109 2.55 -12.72 11.42
CA ALA A 109 1.49 -13.64 11.79
C ALA A 109 1.96 -15.10 11.69
N ILE A 110 2.55 -15.50 10.56
CA ILE A 110 3.11 -16.85 10.37
C ILE A 110 4.07 -17.22 11.51
N TYR A 111 4.96 -16.31 11.90
CA TYR A 111 5.91 -16.57 13.00
C TYR A 111 5.23 -16.64 14.37
N ALA A 112 4.24 -15.78 14.65
CA ALA A 112 3.51 -15.77 15.91
C ALA A 112 2.70 -17.07 16.12
N VAL A 113 1.91 -17.52 15.13
CA VAL A 113 1.16 -18.79 15.26
C VAL A 113 2.06 -20.01 15.32
N ARG A 114 3.23 -20.02 14.63
CA ARG A 114 4.20 -21.11 14.75
C ARG A 114 4.83 -21.21 16.15
N LYS A 115 4.71 -20.16 16.96
CA LYS A 115 5.05 -20.15 18.40
C LYS A 115 3.86 -20.46 19.30
N ASN A 116 2.73 -20.88 18.72
CA ASN A 116 1.49 -21.21 19.41
C ASN A 116 0.91 -20.03 20.22
N LEU A 117 1.10 -18.80 19.73
CA LEU A 117 0.53 -17.60 20.32
C LEU A 117 -0.90 -17.38 19.82
N ALA A 118 -1.83 -17.05 20.72
CA ALA A 118 -3.15 -16.59 20.32
C ALA A 118 -3.03 -15.25 19.57
N THR A 119 -3.19 -15.30 18.24
CA THR A 119 -2.83 -14.19 17.33
C THR A 119 -4.04 -13.72 16.55
N ILE A 120 -4.22 -12.39 16.45
CA ILE A 120 -5.22 -11.77 15.58
C ILE A 120 -4.59 -10.76 14.64
N ILE A 121 -4.98 -10.78 13.37
CA ILE A 121 -4.64 -9.74 12.39
C ILE A 121 -5.80 -8.75 12.30
N ILE A 122 -5.55 -7.44 12.40
CA ILE A 122 -6.53 -6.38 12.22
C ILE A 122 -6.05 -5.53 11.03
N ALA A 123 -6.79 -5.50 9.93
CA ALA A 123 -6.34 -4.80 8.74
C ALA A 123 -7.50 -4.25 7.90
N PHE A 124 -7.28 -3.09 7.28
CA PHE A 124 -8.22 -2.49 6.34
C PHE A 124 -8.34 -3.32 5.07
N ASP A 125 -7.20 -3.70 4.50
CA ASP A 125 -7.09 -4.52 3.30
C ASP A 125 -6.03 -5.62 3.45
N LEU A 126 -6.11 -6.63 2.58
CA LEU A 126 -5.13 -7.69 2.47
C LEU A 126 -4.05 -7.31 1.44
N GLY A 127 -2.78 -7.53 1.80
CA GLY A 127 -1.64 -7.35 0.90
C GLY A 127 -1.02 -5.95 0.87
N GLY A 128 -1.73 -4.92 1.35
CA GLY A 128 -1.24 -3.55 1.35
C GLY A 128 -0.77 -3.08 -0.05
N GLN A 129 0.34 -2.34 -0.09
CA GLN A 129 0.91 -1.83 -1.35
C GLN A 129 1.31 -2.94 -2.35
N LEU A 130 1.74 -4.09 -1.85
CA LEU A 130 2.10 -5.23 -2.72
C LEU A 130 0.89 -5.66 -3.57
N GLY A 131 -0.32 -5.62 -3.01
CA GLY A 131 -1.53 -6.01 -3.73
C GLY A 131 -1.87 -5.12 -4.94
N THR A 132 -1.29 -3.93 -5.07
CA THR A 132 -1.42 -3.06 -6.27
C THR A 132 -0.23 -3.15 -7.23
N THR A 133 0.80 -3.93 -6.89
CA THR A 133 2.01 -4.01 -7.70
C THR A 133 1.77 -4.90 -8.91
N TYR A 134 2.11 -4.43 -10.11
CA TYR A 134 1.89 -5.18 -11.34
C TYR A 134 2.82 -6.41 -11.41
N GLU A 135 4.13 -6.16 -11.41
CA GLU A 135 5.16 -7.19 -11.47
C GLU A 135 6.17 -7.02 -10.33
N VAL A 136 6.61 -8.13 -9.77
CA VAL A 136 7.63 -8.22 -8.74
C VAL A 136 8.72 -9.15 -9.24
N ALA A 137 9.92 -8.58 -9.47
CA ALA A 137 11.09 -9.30 -9.96
C ALA A 137 12.24 -9.36 -8.94
N ASN A 138 12.01 -8.86 -7.73
CA ASN A 138 13.03 -8.68 -6.69
C ASN A 138 12.69 -9.40 -5.37
N TYR A 139 11.78 -10.38 -5.40
CA TYR A 139 11.47 -11.21 -4.22
C TYR A 139 12.13 -12.60 -4.37
N PRO A 140 13.16 -12.92 -3.57
CA PRO A 140 13.85 -14.20 -3.67
C PRO A 140 12.90 -15.41 -3.61
N GLY A 141 13.10 -16.36 -4.51
CA GLY A 141 12.20 -17.50 -4.72
C GLY A 141 11.25 -17.35 -5.91
N PHE A 142 11.11 -16.14 -6.46
CA PHE A 142 10.38 -15.88 -7.71
C PHE A 142 11.26 -15.08 -8.67
N GLN A 143 11.38 -15.55 -9.93
CA GLN A 143 12.01 -14.75 -10.98
C GLN A 143 11.11 -13.56 -11.37
N LEU A 144 9.81 -13.82 -11.48
CA LEU A 144 8.76 -12.85 -11.75
C LEU A 144 7.45 -13.37 -11.12
N VAL A 145 6.73 -12.50 -10.43
CA VAL A 145 5.40 -12.80 -9.86
C VAL A 145 4.58 -11.53 -9.81
N THR A 146 3.25 -11.60 -9.94
CA THR A 146 2.41 -10.42 -9.76
C THR A 146 2.27 -10.08 -8.27
N GLY A 147 2.03 -8.81 -7.96
CA GLY A 147 1.74 -8.39 -6.59
C GLY A 147 0.57 -9.16 -5.95
N PRO A 148 -0.61 -9.22 -6.59
CA PRO A 148 -1.75 -10.00 -6.11
C PRO A 148 -1.44 -11.49 -5.87
N ASP A 149 -0.70 -12.15 -6.77
CA ASP A 149 -0.36 -13.57 -6.60
C ASP A 149 0.57 -13.79 -5.41
N LEU A 150 1.53 -12.87 -5.20
CA LEU A 150 2.44 -12.96 -4.07
C LEU A 150 1.72 -12.74 -2.74
N VAL A 151 0.77 -11.78 -2.68
CA VAL A 151 -0.12 -11.59 -1.52
C VAL A 151 -0.91 -12.85 -1.24
N GLN A 152 -1.49 -13.47 -2.27
CA GLN A 152 -2.28 -14.69 -2.12
C GLN A 152 -1.43 -15.82 -1.52
N LYS A 153 -0.17 -15.97 -1.96
CA LYS A 153 0.76 -16.96 -1.39
C LYS A 153 1.08 -16.68 0.08
N PHE A 154 1.30 -15.42 0.47
CA PHE A 154 1.54 -15.06 1.86
C PHE A 154 0.32 -15.35 2.73
N TYR A 155 -0.86 -14.99 2.22
CA TYR A 155 -2.12 -15.21 2.89
C TYR A 155 -2.43 -16.70 3.06
N GLU A 156 -2.28 -17.52 2.01
CA GLU A 156 -2.45 -18.98 2.09
C GLU A 156 -1.49 -19.63 3.10
N HIS A 157 -0.25 -19.14 3.15
CA HIS A 157 0.71 -19.58 4.16
C HIS A 157 0.21 -19.23 5.57
N ALA A 158 -0.28 -18.02 5.79
CA ALA A 158 -0.82 -17.59 7.08
C ALA A 158 -2.09 -18.41 7.46
N GLU A 159 -3.01 -18.60 6.52
CA GLU A 159 -4.29 -19.31 6.71
C GLU A 159 -4.13 -20.79 7.07
N GLN A 160 -3.05 -21.46 6.63
CA GLN A 160 -2.83 -22.88 6.95
C GLN A 160 -2.74 -23.15 8.47
N TYR A 161 -2.48 -22.10 9.26
CA TYR A 161 -2.40 -22.16 10.72
C TYR A 161 -3.67 -21.65 11.42
N GLY A 162 -4.75 -21.36 10.69
CA GLY A 162 -6.05 -20.98 11.26
C GLY A 162 -6.05 -19.59 11.92
N ILE A 163 -5.34 -18.62 11.36
CA ILE A 163 -5.15 -17.30 11.97
C ILE A 163 -6.47 -16.53 12.04
N GLU A 164 -6.78 -16.04 13.24
CA GLU A 164 -7.90 -15.13 13.46
C GLU A 164 -7.62 -13.75 12.85
N LYS A 165 -8.65 -13.17 12.24
CA LYS A 165 -8.49 -11.95 11.44
C LYS A 165 -9.75 -11.11 11.43
N LEU A 166 -9.56 -9.81 11.55
CA LEU A 166 -10.53 -8.78 11.29
C LEU A 166 -10.06 -8.01 10.04
N LEU A 167 -10.45 -8.54 8.88
CA LEU A 167 -10.21 -7.88 7.60
C LEU A 167 -11.34 -6.89 7.32
N GLY A 168 -10.99 -5.72 6.83
CA GLY A 168 -11.92 -4.61 6.74
C GLY A 168 -12.09 -3.89 8.08
N GLU A 169 -11.01 -3.74 8.85
CA GLU A 169 -11.04 -2.88 10.03
C GLU A 169 -9.91 -1.88 9.98
N LYS A 170 -10.24 -0.60 10.17
CA LYS A 170 -9.25 0.44 10.38
C LYS A 170 -9.08 0.68 11.87
N VAL A 171 -7.86 0.48 12.39
CA VAL A 171 -7.52 0.91 13.75
C VAL A 171 -7.48 2.43 13.79
N ILE A 172 -8.15 3.02 14.78
CA ILE A 172 -8.25 4.48 14.95
C ILE A 172 -7.55 4.97 16.21
N THR A 173 -7.46 4.13 17.25
CA THR A 173 -6.75 4.45 18.49
C THR A 173 -6.21 3.18 19.13
N MET A 174 -5.18 3.34 19.96
CA MET A 174 -4.70 2.29 20.84
C MET A 174 -4.31 2.88 22.19
N GLN A 175 -4.72 2.22 23.26
CA GLN A 175 -4.43 2.60 24.64
C GLN A 175 -3.72 1.46 25.37
N VAL A 176 -2.93 1.80 26.38
CA VAL A 176 -2.24 0.82 27.24
C VAL A 176 -2.95 0.78 28.59
N GLU A 177 -3.54 -0.37 28.91
CA GLU A 177 -4.20 -0.66 30.18
C GLU A 177 -3.39 -1.72 30.95
N GLY A 178 -2.50 -1.26 31.83
CA GLY A 178 -1.61 -2.14 32.59
C GLY A 178 -0.68 -2.94 31.67
N ARG A 179 -0.92 -4.24 31.52
CA ARG A 179 -0.15 -5.13 30.61
C ARG A 179 -0.84 -5.37 29.27
N THR A 180 -2.07 -4.89 29.12
CA THR A 180 -2.92 -5.12 27.94
C THR A 180 -2.94 -3.87 27.08
N LYS A 181 -3.04 -4.04 25.77
CA LYS A 181 -3.27 -2.99 24.78
C LYS A 181 -4.71 -3.12 24.33
N VAL A 182 -5.43 -2.01 24.36
CA VAL A 182 -6.82 -1.89 23.91
C VAL A 182 -6.81 -1.17 22.57
N ILE A 183 -7.26 -1.85 21.53
CA ILE A 183 -7.22 -1.39 20.14
C ILE A 183 -8.66 -1.14 19.71
N ALA A 184 -8.98 0.12 19.37
CA ALA A 184 -10.29 0.47 18.85
C ALA A 184 -10.26 0.64 17.34
N THR A 185 -11.32 0.16 16.69
CA THR A 185 -11.50 0.22 15.25
C THR A 185 -12.59 1.22 14.85
N ALA A 186 -12.56 1.68 13.60
CA ALA A 186 -13.55 2.60 13.05
C ALA A 186 -14.98 2.04 13.07
N SER A 187 -15.16 0.72 13.07
CA SER A 187 -16.48 0.07 13.18
C SER A 187 -17.00 0.01 14.62
N GLY A 188 -16.24 0.50 15.60
CA GLY A 188 -16.59 0.45 17.02
C GLY A 188 -16.23 -0.87 17.71
N ARG A 189 -15.48 -1.78 17.05
CA ARG A 189 -14.95 -2.98 17.70
C ARG A 189 -13.73 -2.66 18.53
N GLU A 190 -13.59 -3.39 19.63
CA GLU A 190 -12.47 -3.29 20.56
C GLU A 190 -11.76 -4.64 20.65
N ILE A 191 -10.42 -4.62 20.59
CA ILE A 191 -9.58 -5.80 20.66
C ILE A 191 -8.58 -5.62 21.81
N ARG A 192 -8.39 -6.66 22.62
CA ARG A 192 -7.42 -6.68 23.72
C ARG A 192 -6.27 -7.62 23.42
N ALA A 193 -5.03 -7.15 23.59
CA ALA A 193 -3.84 -7.99 23.40
C ALA A 193 -2.72 -7.72 24.42
N LYS A 194 -1.96 -8.74 24.81
CA LYS A 194 -0.78 -8.61 25.70
C LYS A 194 0.39 -7.93 24.98
N SER A 195 0.51 -8.15 23.68
CA SER A 195 1.48 -7.49 22.81
C SER A 195 0.87 -7.08 21.47
N VAL A 196 1.45 -6.07 20.83
CA VAL A 196 0.99 -5.55 19.54
C VAL A 196 2.16 -5.39 18.58
N ILE A 197 1.97 -5.75 17.31
CA ILE A 197 2.93 -5.50 16.23
C ILE A 197 2.26 -4.61 15.18
N VAL A 198 2.78 -3.40 15.02
CA VAL A 198 2.28 -2.41 14.07
C VAL A 198 2.98 -2.60 12.73
N THR A 199 2.20 -2.96 11.71
CA THR A 199 2.68 -3.26 10.35
C THR A 199 1.84 -2.51 9.30
N THR A 200 1.39 -1.31 9.65
CA THR A 200 0.45 -0.52 8.85
C THR A 200 1.06 0.07 7.58
N GLY A 201 2.38 -0.07 7.41
CA GLY A 201 3.13 0.42 6.26
C GLY A 201 3.04 1.94 6.09
N ALA A 202 3.25 2.39 4.86
CA ALA A 202 3.10 3.78 4.47
C ALA A 202 2.19 3.92 3.26
N GLN A 203 1.89 5.15 2.87
CA GLN A 203 1.22 5.53 1.64
C GLN A 203 2.13 6.47 0.85
N LYS A 204 2.08 6.36 -0.47
CA LYS A 204 2.82 7.27 -1.34
C LYS A 204 2.06 8.57 -1.46
N ARG A 205 2.76 9.69 -1.26
CA ARG A 205 2.17 11.01 -1.49
C ARG A 205 1.86 11.16 -2.97
N LYS A 206 0.65 11.64 -3.25
CA LYS A 206 0.17 11.89 -4.61
C LYS A 206 0.36 13.35 -4.98
N LEU A 207 0.49 13.61 -6.28
CA LEU A 207 0.51 14.99 -6.79
C LEU A 207 -0.90 15.59 -6.81
N ASN A 208 -1.93 14.73 -6.92
CA ASN A 208 -3.33 15.09 -7.08
C ASN A 208 -3.58 16.01 -8.28
N ILE A 209 -2.98 15.64 -9.42
CA ILE A 209 -3.12 16.36 -10.70
C ILE A 209 -3.85 15.52 -11.75
N PRO A 210 -4.47 16.15 -12.78
CA PRO A 210 -5.09 15.42 -13.88
C PRO A 210 -4.13 14.43 -14.55
N GLY A 211 -4.64 13.23 -14.85
CA GLY A 211 -3.90 12.16 -15.52
C GLY A 211 -3.09 11.25 -14.60
N GLU A 212 -2.81 11.67 -13.36
CA GLU A 212 -2.06 10.85 -12.40
C GLU A 212 -2.78 9.52 -12.11
N LYS A 213 -4.07 9.59 -11.73
CA LYS A 213 -4.85 8.40 -11.37
C LYS A 213 -5.12 7.54 -12.60
N GLU A 214 -5.40 8.18 -13.73
CA GLU A 214 -5.75 7.50 -14.98
C GLU A 214 -4.55 6.71 -15.53
N LEU A 215 -3.33 7.27 -15.46
CA LEU A 215 -2.12 6.67 -16.05
C LEU A 215 -1.25 5.89 -15.04
N ALA A 216 -1.75 5.69 -13.81
CA ALA A 216 -1.10 4.86 -12.79
C ALA A 216 -0.83 3.43 -13.31
N GLY A 217 0.42 2.98 -13.19
CA GLY A 217 0.88 1.68 -13.74
C GLY A 217 1.02 1.65 -15.26
N ARG A 218 0.74 2.75 -15.96
CA ARG A 218 0.83 2.91 -17.42
C ARG A 218 1.80 4.02 -17.80
N GLY A 219 2.91 4.10 -17.07
CA GLY A 219 3.94 5.13 -17.19
C GLY A 219 3.99 6.09 -15.99
N VAL A 220 2.91 6.22 -15.21
CA VAL A 220 3.00 6.85 -13.88
C VAL A 220 3.40 5.77 -12.87
N VAL A 221 4.55 5.96 -12.26
CA VAL A 221 5.15 5.03 -11.30
C VAL A 221 5.53 5.77 -10.03
N TYR A 222 5.65 5.02 -8.94
CA TYR A 222 5.92 5.59 -7.63
C TYR A 222 7.07 4.87 -6.91
N CYS A 223 7.77 3.95 -7.58
CA CYS A 223 8.95 3.27 -7.06
C CYS A 223 9.97 3.17 -8.19
N SER A 224 10.94 4.08 -8.18
CA SER A 224 12.06 4.07 -9.12
C SER A 224 12.81 2.75 -9.15
N THR A 225 13.17 2.20 -7.99
CA THR A 225 13.91 0.94 -7.90
C THR A 225 13.12 -0.28 -8.40
N CYS A 226 11.79 -0.25 -8.30
CA CYS A 226 10.94 -1.36 -8.70
C CYS A 226 10.74 -1.37 -10.23
N ASP A 227 10.35 -0.23 -10.78
CA ASP A 227 9.91 -0.12 -12.18
C ASP A 227 11.00 0.41 -13.11
N GLY A 228 12.08 0.97 -12.57
CA GLY A 228 13.18 1.62 -13.30
C GLY A 228 13.71 0.83 -14.49
N PRO A 229 13.99 -0.49 -14.37
CA PRO A 229 14.45 -1.32 -15.48
C PRO A 229 13.53 -1.29 -16.71
N LEU A 230 12.22 -1.08 -16.54
CA LEU A 230 11.23 -1.02 -17.63
C LEU A 230 11.35 0.23 -18.49
N PHE A 231 12.02 1.28 -18.00
CA PHE A 231 12.15 2.59 -18.67
C PHE A 231 13.51 2.78 -19.36
N LYS A 232 14.20 1.68 -19.66
CA LYS A 232 15.48 1.69 -20.36
C LYS A 232 15.37 2.42 -21.70
N ASN A 233 16.29 3.35 -21.95
CA ASN A 233 16.34 4.18 -23.16
C ASN A 233 15.08 5.04 -23.44
N LEU A 234 14.22 5.28 -22.45
CA LEU A 234 13.08 6.21 -22.56
C LEU A 234 13.41 7.58 -21.95
N GLU A 235 12.62 8.60 -22.28
CA GLU A 235 12.67 9.90 -21.60
C GLU A 235 11.64 9.92 -20.48
N ILE A 236 12.08 10.27 -19.27
CA ILE A 236 11.23 10.21 -18.08
C ILE A 236 11.33 11.51 -17.29
N ALA A 237 10.31 11.79 -16.49
CA ALA A 237 10.36 12.81 -15.45
C ALA A 237 10.34 12.16 -14.07
N ILE A 238 11.08 12.71 -13.12
CA ILE A 238 11.07 12.34 -11.71
C ILE A 238 10.63 13.57 -10.93
N VAL A 239 9.61 13.44 -10.08
CA VAL A 239 9.05 14.53 -9.29
C VAL A 239 9.41 14.32 -7.83
N GLY A 240 10.28 15.16 -7.29
CA GLY A 240 10.74 15.06 -5.90
C GLY A 240 12.06 15.78 -5.68
N GLY A 241 12.14 16.59 -4.62
CA GLY A 241 13.35 17.35 -4.26
C GLY A 241 14.09 16.86 -3.00
N GLY A 242 13.62 15.79 -2.37
CA GLY A 242 14.29 15.14 -1.23
C GLY A 242 15.12 13.94 -1.67
N ASN A 243 15.71 13.21 -0.71
CA ASN A 243 16.59 12.05 -0.99
C ASN A 243 15.98 11.06 -2.00
N SER A 244 14.72 10.67 -1.85
CA SER A 244 14.05 9.73 -2.76
C SER A 244 14.07 10.20 -4.23
N GLY A 245 13.82 11.49 -4.48
CA GLY A 245 13.85 12.05 -5.84
C GLY A 245 15.27 12.14 -6.40
N LEU A 246 16.25 12.51 -5.57
CA LEU A 246 17.65 12.62 -5.97
C LEU A 246 18.26 11.24 -6.25
N GLU A 247 18.03 10.26 -5.38
CA GLU A 247 18.46 8.87 -5.54
C GLU A 247 17.85 8.25 -6.80
N ALA A 248 16.54 8.42 -7.01
CA ALA A 248 15.87 7.99 -8.22
C ALA A 248 16.49 8.60 -9.48
N ALA A 249 16.86 9.89 -9.46
CA ALA A 249 17.53 10.54 -10.58
C ALA A 249 18.93 9.97 -10.85
N ILE A 250 19.70 9.69 -9.80
CA ILE A 250 21.02 9.06 -9.91
C ILE A 250 20.90 7.64 -10.47
N GLU A 251 19.95 6.85 -9.96
CA GLU A 251 19.66 5.50 -10.45
C GLU A 251 19.26 5.53 -11.93
N MET A 252 18.29 6.38 -12.28
CA MET A 252 17.76 6.45 -13.64
C MET A 252 18.70 7.11 -14.64
N ASN A 253 19.71 7.88 -14.21
CA ASN A 253 20.78 8.35 -15.09
C ASN A 253 21.54 7.18 -15.76
N GLY A 254 21.63 6.01 -15.11
CA GLY A 254 22.21 4.80 -15.69
C GLY A 254 21.29 4.09 -16.70
N THR A 255 19.98 4.27 -16.57
CA THR A 255 18.95 3.43 -17.23
C THR A 255 18.20 4.15 -18.34
N ALA A 256 17.71 5.36 -18.07
CA ALA A 256 16.91 6.15 -19.01
C ALA A 256 17.78 6.81 -20.09
N LYS A 257 17.14 7.21 -21.20
CA LYS A 257 17.77 8.06 -22.23
C LYS A 257 17.97 9.49 -21.72
N ARG A 258 16.98 10.01 -21.01
CA ARG A 258 16.98 11.34 -20.38
C ARG A 258 16.08 11.34 -19.16
N VAL A 259 16.48 12.07 -18.13
CA VAL A 259 15.74 12.24 -16.88
C VAL A 259 15.49 13.73 -16.65
N TYR A 260 14.23 14.14 -16.51
CA TYR A 260 13.88 15.48 -16.04
C TYR A 260 13.60 15.41 -14.54
N LEU A 261 14.47 15.97 -13.71
CA LEU A 261 14.26 16.02 -12.26
C LEU A 261 13.52 17.31 -11.90
N VAL A 262 12.29 17.17 -11.43
CA VAL A 262 11.34 18.26 -11.19
C VAL A 262 11.12 18.44 -9.70
N SER A 263 11.31 19.66 -9.21
CA SER A 263 10.96 20.05 -7.84
C SER A 263 10.26 21.41 -7.79
N ARG A 264 9.31 21.57 -6.86
CA ARG A 264 8.57 22.84 -6.69
C ARG A 264 9.41 23.97 -6.08
N GLY A 265 10.54 23.64 -5.46
CA GLY A 265 11.47 24.61 -4.89
C GLY A 265 12.88 24.04 -4.92
N GLU A 266 13.74 24.56 -4.05
CA GLU A 266 15.08 24.02 -3.84
C GLU A 266 15.05 22.58 -3.34
N TRP A 267 16.12 21.85 -3.58
CA TRP A 267 16.28 20.50 -3.07
C TRP A 267 16.53 20.50 -1.57
N SER A 268 15.88 19.56 -0.90
CA SER A 268 16.02 19.32 0.54
C SER A 268 16.76 18.02 0.84
N GLY A 269 17.22 17.30 -0.20
CA GLY A 269 17.99 16.08 -0.02
C GLY A 269 19.46 16.36 0.32
N ASP A 270 20.18 15.33 0.75
CA ASP A 270 21.56 15.44 1.22
C ASP A 270 22.50 16.02 0.14
N GLU A 271 23.42 16.90 0.54
CA GLU A 271 24.33 17.60 -0.37
C GLU A 271 25.09 16.65 -1.30
N ILE A 272 25.52 15.51 -0.78
CA ILE A 272 26.22 14.48 -1.58
C ILE A 272 25.36 13.90 -2.71
N LEU A 273 24.04 13.82 -2.53
CA LEU A 273 23.11 13.38 -3.57
C LEU A 273 22.88 14.50 -4.58
N GLN A 274 22.79 15.74 -4.12
CA GLN A 274 22.69 16.91 -5.00
C GLN A 274 23.91 16.99 -5.92
N ASP A 275 25.13 16.84 -5.37
CA ASP A 275 26.38 16.84 -6.14
C ASP A 275 26.40 15.75 -7.21
N LYS A 276 25.95 14.53 -6.86
CA LYS A 276 25.86 13.41 -7.79
C LYS A 276 24.85 13.66 -8.91
N VAL A 277 23.70 14.25 -8.59
CA VAL A 277 22.69 14.65 -9.59
C VAL A 277 23.26 15.72 -10.52
N MET A 278 23.96 16.73 -9.99
CA MET A 278 24.58 17.78 -10.80
C MET A 278 25.69 17.26 -11.72
N ALA A 279 26.38 16.19 -11.32
CA ALA A 279 27.37 15.50 -12.15
C ALA A 279 26.75 14.54 -13.19
N ALA A 280 25.45 14.25 -13.11
CA ALA A 280 24.79 13.28 -13.95
C ALA A 280 24.52 13.83 -15.36
N LYS A 281 25.06 13.16 -16.39
CA LYS A 281 25.04 13.66 -17.77
C LYS A 281 23.68 13.57 -18.46
N ARG A 282 22.77 12.73 -17.97
CA ARG A 282 21.44 12.52 -18.56
C ARG A 282 20.32 13.18 -17.78
N VAL A 283 20.64 13.91 -16.70
CA VAL A 283 19.65 14.57 -15.85
C VAL A 283 19.56 16.06 -16.22
N GLU A 284 18.37 16.51 -16.59
CA GLU A 284 18.01 17.92 -16.67
C GLU A 284 17.28 18.33 -15.40
N VAL A 285 17.79 19.34 -14.72
CA VAL A 285 17.26 19.84 -13.46
C VAL A 285 16.24 20.95 -13.73
N LEU A 286 15.03 20.76 -13.20
CA LEU A 286 13.91 21.69 -13.28
C LEU A 286 13.42 22.04 -11.87
N THR A 287 14.20 22.84 -11.14
CA THR A 287 13.80 23.40 -9.84
C THR A 287 12.77 24.52 -10.04
N HIS A 288 11.98 24.83 -9.00
CA HIS A 288 10.88 25.81 -9.07
C HIS A 288 9.83 25.51 -10.14
N HIS A 289 9.63 24.24 -10.50
CA HIS A 289 8.60 23.81 -11.45
C HIS A 289 7.48 23.07 -10.73
N GLN A 290 6.25 23.52 -10.95
CA GLN A 290 5.04 22.87 -10.44
C GLN A 290 4.45 21.91 -11.48
N PRO A 291 4.26 20.63 -11.14
CA PRO A 291 3.45 19.71 -11.93
C PRO A 291 2.02 20.21 -12.15
N LEU A 292 1.54 20.18 -13.40
CA LEU A 292 0.18 20.59 -13.76
C LEU A 292 -0.70 19.42 -14.20
N ALA A 293 -0.23 18.58 -15.12
CA ALA A 293 -1.01 17.46 -15.66
C ALA A 293 -0.10 16.42 -16.32
N ILE A 294 -0.52 15.14 -16.27
CA ILE A 294 0.11 14.03 -16.98
C ILE A 294 -0.79 13.66 -18.17
N HIS A 295 -0.20 13.53 -19.35
CA HIS A 295 -0.94 13.33 -20.60
C HIS A 295 -0.71 11.94 -21.17
N GLY A 296 -1.75 11.36 -21.78
CA GLY A 296 -1.68 10.06 -22.42
C GLY A 296 -3.05 9.39 -22.55
N LYS A 297 -3.21 8.48 -23.52
CA LYS A 297 -4.44 7.67 -23.67
C LYS A 297 -4.28 6.29 -23.04
N GLU A 298 -3.35 5.51 -23.56
CA GLU A 298 -3.05 4.16 -23.07
C GLU A 298 -1.85 4.12 -22.14
N ARG A 299 -0.89 5.01 -22.38
CA ARG A 299 0.36 5.17 -21.63
C ARG A 299 0.72 6.65 -21.55
N VAL A 300 1.64 7.01 -20.66
CA VAL A 300 2.17 8.38 -20.58
C VAL A 300 2.82 8.79 -21.91
N GLU A 301 2.45 9.97 -22.39
CA GLU A 301 2.93 10.60 -23.62
C GLU A 301 3.47 12.03 -23.36
N GLY A 302 3.21 12.61 -22.18
CA GLY A 302 3.75 13.90 -21.83
C GLY A 302 3.43 14.36 -20.42
N PHE A 303 4.09 15.43 -20.00
CA PHE A 303 3.99 15.99 -18.66
C PHE A 303 4.07 17.52 -18.70
N SER A 304 3.02 18.20 -18.23
CA SER A 304 2.96 19.66 -18.19
C SER A 304 3.42 20.19 -16.85
N LEU A 305 4.26 21.22 -16.90
CA LEU A 305 4.85 21.91 -15.77
C LEU A 305 4.61 23.41 -15.89
N LYS A 306 4.58 24.11 -14.75
CA LYS A 306 4.64 25.57 -14.68
C LYS A 306 5.90 26.01 -13.96
N ASN A 307 6.71 26.85 -14.58
CA ASN A 307 7.79 27.54 -13.89
C ASN A 307 7.19 28.58 -12.93
N LEU A 308 7.46 28.43 -11.63
CA LEU A 308 6.89 29.29 -10.59
C LEU A 308 7.53 30.68 -10.53
N GLN A 309 8.71 30.85 -11.13
CA GLN A 309 9.43 32.12 -11.16
C GLN A 309 8.98 32.98 -12.35
N THR A 310 8.80 32.37 -13.53
CA THR A 310 8.42 33.11 -14.76
C THR A 310 6.92 33.05 -15.04
N GLY A 311 6.22 32.06 -14.49
CA GLY A 311 4.82 31.77 -14.78
C GLY A 311 4.60 30.98 -16.08
N GLU A 312 5.65 30.70 -16.85
CA GLU A 312 5.56 29.99 -18.12
C GLU A 312 5.20 28.51 -17.95
N GLU A 313 4.36 28.00 -18.85
CA GLU A 313 4.02 26.58 -18.91
C GLU A 313 4.84 25.87 -19.99
N ARG A 314 5.36 24.69 -19.66
CA ARG A 314 6.15 23.83 -20.55
C ARG A 314 5.57 22.43 -20.54
N ARG A 315 5.41 21.84 -21.73
CA ARG A 315 5.14 20.40 -21.88
C ARG A 315 6.45 19.67 -22.16
N LEU A 316 6.70 18.59 -21.43
CA LEU A 316 7.75 17.62 -21.68
C LEU A 316 7.14 16.41 -22.39
N ASP A 317 7.77 15.95 -23.46
CA ASP A 317 7.40 14.70 -24.12
C ASP A 317 8.20 13.57 -23.45
N VAL A 318 7.52 12.80 -22.60
CA VAL A 318 8.10 11.74 -21.77
C VAL A 318 7.20 10.51 -21.82
N GLN A 319 7.81 9.33 -21.62
CA GLN A 319 7.10 8.06 -21.56
C GLN A 319 6.89 7.57 -20.12
N GLY A 320 7.46 8.25 -19.12
CA GLY A 320 7.31 7.90 -17.71
C GLY A 320 7.35 9.12 -16.79
N VAL A 321 6.55 9.08 -15.72
CA VAL A 321 6.57 10.05 -14.63
C VAL A 321 6.68 9.30 -13.31
N PHE A 322 7.80 9.48 -12.63
CA PHE A 322 8.12 8.87 -11.35
C PHE A 322 7.79 9.88 -10.25
N ILE A 323 6.85 9.54 -9.37
CA ILE A 323 6.40 10.42 -8.30
C ILE A 323 7.11 10.00 -7.01
N GLU A 324 8.16 10.74 -6.66
CA GLU A 324 9.08 10.53 -5.54
C GLU A 324 8.97 11.68 -4.51
N VAL A 325 7.73 12.12 -4.23
CA VAL A 325 7.44 13.25 -3.33
C VAL A 325 7.28 12.84 -1.86
N GLY A 326 7.70 11.61 -1.53
CA GLY A 326 7.77 11.07 -0.17
C GLY A 326 6.63 10.14 0.21
N LEU A 327 6.81 9.52 1.37
CA LEU A 327 5.86 8.59 1.99
C LEU A 327 5.15 9.27 3.16
N TYR A 328 3.95 8.76 3.47
CA TYR A 328 3.19 9.06 4.67
C TYR A 328 2.98 7.75 5.45
N PRO A 329 3.67 7.53 6.58
CA PRO A 329 3.48 6.33 7.38
C PRO A 329 2.06 6.31 7.97
N ASN A 330 1.43 5.13 7.99
CA ASN A 330 0.06 4.98 8.50
C ASN A 330 0.06 4.84 10.04
N THR A 331 0.56 5.85 10.74
CA THR A 331 0.93 5.80 12.17
C THR A 331 0.21 6.81 13.04
N ASP A 332 -0.69 7.62 12.47
CA ASP A 332 -1.43 8.70 13.14
C ASP A 332 -2.06 8.30 14.48
N PHE A 333 -2.60 7.07 14.54
CA PHE A 333 -3.27 6.54 15.73
C PHE A 333 -2.33 6.22 16.91
N LEU A 334 -1.02 6.39 16.72
CA LEU A 334 0.03 6.05 17.69
C LEU A 334 0.92 7.24 18.08
N LEU A 335 0.72 8.43 17.50
CA LEU A 335 1.64 9.56 17.65
C LEU A 335 1.86 9.96 19.13
N ASP A 336 0.85 9.79 19.98
CA ASP A 336 0.94 10.09 21.42
C ASP A 336 1.55 8.94 22.25
N LEU A 337 1.72 7.76 21.65
CA LEU A 337 2.14 6.54 22.34
C LEU A 337 3.60 6.16 22.05
N VAL A 338 4.10 6.44 20.85
CA VAL A 338 5.45 6.04 20.42
C VAL A 338 6.28 7.21 19.93
N GLU A 339 7.60 7.08 20.04
CA GLU A 339 8.50 8.05 19.42
C GLU A 339 8.49 7.87 17.91
N THR A 340 8.39 8.98 17.17
CA THR A 340 8.48 9.00 15.71
C THR A 340 9.59 9.94 15.25
N ASN A 341 10.08 9.76 14.03
CA ASN A 341 10.91 10.77 13.39
C ASN A 341 10.05 11.89 12.79
N GLU A 342 10.69 12.89 12.18
CA GLU A 342 10.00 14.06 11.60
C GLU A 342 9.02 13.71 10.46
N ARG A 343 9.12 12.49 9.90
CA ARG A 343 8.23 11.97 8.85
C ARG A 343 7.04 11.20 9.42
N GLY A 344 6.96 11.03 10.74
CA GLY A 344 5.93 10.24 11.42
C GLY A 344 6.23 8.74 11.46
N GLU A 345 7.43 8.30 11.05
CA GLU A 345 7.79 6.88 11.07
C GLU A 345 8.14 6.46 12.50
N ILE A 346 7.68 5.27 12.92
CA ILE A 346 7.91 4.74 14.27
C ILE A 346 9.39 4.42 14.45
N LYS A 347 10.03 5.02 15.46
CA LYS A 347 11.40 4.66 15.82
C LYS A 347 11.43 3.29 16.46
N VAL A 348 12.27 2.40 15.92
CA VAL A 348 12.43 1.04 16.43
C VAL A 348 13.88 0.64 16.62
N ASP A 349 14.12 -0.31 17.53
CA ASP A 349 15.39 -1.03 17.56
C ASP A 349 15.46 -2.12 16.46
N ARG A 350 16.59 -2.82 16.36
CA ARG A 350 16.79 -3.92 15.39
C ARG A 350 15.81 -5.10 15.53
N HIS A 351 15.05 -5.16 16.61
CA HIS A 351 14.05 -6.19 16.92
C HIS A 351 12.62 -5.65 16.77
N GLY A 352 12.45 -4.41 16.29
CA GLY A 352 11.16 -3.77 16.11
C GLY A 352 10.56 -3.18 17.38
N GLN A 353 11.31 -3.02 18.48
CA GLN A 353 10.77 -2.47 19.73
C GLN A 353 10.59 -0.96 19.65
N THR A 354 9.42 -0.44 20.06
CA THR A 354 9.10 1.01 19.99
C THR A 354 9.45 1.80 21.25
N GLY A 355 10.08 1.16 22.25
CA GLY A 355 10.28 1.72 23.59
C GLY A 355 9.08 1.54 24.53
N VAL A 356 7.87 1.30 23.99
CA VAL A 356 6.69 0.93 24.78
C VAL A 356 6.66 -0.58 25.00
N ARG A 357 6.51 -1.01 26.26
CA ARG A 357 6.56 -2.43 26.63
C ARG A 357 5.50 -3.26 25.90
N GLY A 358 5.95 -4.25 25.14
CA GLY A 358 5.09 -5.16 24.37
C GLY A 358 4.43 -4.50 23.17
N LEU A 359 4.92 -3.34 22.73
CA LEU A 359 4.56 -2.73 21.47
C LEU A 359 5.76 -2.81 20.53
N PHE A 360 5.54 -3.39 19.37
CA PHE A 360 6.53 -3.56 18.31
C PHE A 360 6.00 -2.94 17.02
N ALA A 361 6.89 -2.64 16.09
CA ALA A 361 6.55 -2.20 14.75
C ALA A 361 7.51 -2.81 13.72
N ALA A 362 7.05 -2.98 12.49
CA ALA A 362 7.82 -3.54 11.40
C ALA A 362 7.32 -3.06 10.02
N GLY A 363 8.20 -3.12 9.03
CA GLY A 363 7.93 -2.69 7.67
C GLY A 363 7.92 -1.16 7.54
N ASP A 364 7.30 -0.70 6.45
CA ASP A 364 7.37 0.71 6.03
C ASP A 364 6.75 1.73 7.00
N ALA A 365 6.08 1.29 8.07
CA ALA A 365 5.61 2.16 9.15
C ALA A 365 6.75 2.62 10.08
N THR A 366 7.91 1.96 10.03
CA THR A 366 9.07 2.21 10.89
C THR A 366 10.09 3.15 10.24
N ASP A 367 11.06 3.62 11.01
CA ASP A 367 12.18 4.44 10.55
C ASP A 367 13.29 3.64 9.84
N GLY A 368 13.05 2.36 9.53
CA GLY A 368 13.92 1.56 8.67
C GLY A 368 14.20 2.27 7.34
N HIS A 369 15.46 2.26 6.91
CA HIS A 369 15.91 3.03 5.76
C HIS A 369 15.19 2.61 4.46
N ASP A 370 15.19 1.31 4.16
CA ASP A 370 14.76 0.76 2.89
C ASP A 370 13.33 0.21 2.95
N LYS A 371 12.49 0.59 1.98
CA LYS A 371 11.07 0.19 1.90
C LYS A 371 10.86 -0.84 0.81
N GLN A 372 11.09 -2.11 1.13
CA GLN A 372 11.03 -3.23 0.17
C GLN A 372 10.27 -4.43 0.74
N ILE A 373 9.64 -5.22 -0.14
CA ILE A 373 8.78 -6.35 0.24
C ILE A 373 9.54 -7.36 1.10
N VAL A 374 10.76 -7.75 0.67
CA VAL A 374 11.59 -8.73 1.37
C VAL A 374 12.10 -8.20 2.72
N ILE A 375 12.38 -6.90 2.80
CA ILE A 375 12.83 -6.22 4.03
C ILE A 375 11.68 -6.19 5.03
N ALA A 376 10.51 -5.69 4.62
CA ALA A 376 9.31 -5.66 5.44
C ALA A 376 8.91 -7.05 5.94
N ALA A 377 9.00 -8.09 5.09
CA ALA A 377 8.73 -9.47 5.50
C ALA A 377 9.74 -9.95 6.56
N GLY A 378 11.03 -9.64 6.40
CA GLY A 378 12.07 -9.96 7.38
C GLY A 378 11.87 -9.24 8.72
N GLU A 379 11.55 -7.95 8.69
CA GLU A 379 11.25 -7.16 9.89
C GLU A 379 10.01 -7.69 10.62
N GLY A 380 8.96 -8.08 9.88
CA GLY A 380 7.77 -8.69 10.45
C GLY A 380 8.08 -9.97 11.22
N ALA A 381 8.93 -10.84 10.65
CA ALA A 381 9.40 -12.04 11.33
C ALA A 381 10.22 -11.71 12.59
N SER A 382 11.13 -10.74 12.51
CA SER A 382 11.94 -10.27 13.65
C SER A 382 11.05 -9.78 14.80
N ALA A 383 10.08 -8.91 14.50
CA ALA A 383 9.17 -8.35 15.49
C ALA A 383 8.29 -9.42 16.16
N ALA A 384 7.83 -10.44 15.40
CA ALA A 384 7.07 -11.55 15.96
C ALA A 384 7.89 -12.41 16.94
N LEU A 385 9.15 -12.67 16.61
CA LEU A 385 10.06 -13.39 17.50
C LEU A 385 10.38 -12.58 18.77
N ALA A 386 10.56 -11.27 18.64
CA ALA A 386 10.76 -10.37 19.77
C ALA A 386 9.51 -10.29 20.67
N ALA A 387 8.31 -10.24 20.07
CA ALA A 387 7.04 -10.30 20.79
C ALA A 387 6.88 -11.62 21.57
N PHE A 388 7.23 -12.75 20.97
CA PHE A 388 7.27 -14.04 21.66
C PHE A 388 8.21 -14.02 22.87
N GLU A 389 9.45 -13.55 22.71
CA GLU A 389 10.40 -13.44 23.82
C GLU A 389 9.90 -12.55 24.95
N TYR A 390 9.29 -11.42 24.59
CA TYR A 390 8.67 -10.52 25.56
C TYR A 390 7.59 -11.23 26.37
N LEU A 391 6.71 -12.01 25.72
CA LEU A 391 5.63 -12.74 26.40
C LEU A 391 6.17 -13.85 27.33
N VAL A 392 7.20 -14.58 26.90
CA VAL A 392 7.80 -15.66 27.71
C VAL A 392 8.54 -15.12 28.94
N LYS A 393 9.17 -13.94 28.84
CA LYS A 393 9.88 -13.31 29.96
C LYS A 393 8.95 -12.67 31.01
N GLN A 394 7.63 -12.73 30.80
CA GLN A 394 6.63 -12.20 31.75
C GLN A 394 6.00 -13.23 32.67
N VAL A 395 6.49 -14.48 32.64
CA VAL A 395 6.12 -15.54 33.58
C VAL A 395 6.66 -15.25 34.97
#